data_AF-A0A1R0V9M6-F1
#
_entry.id   AF-A0A1R0V9M6-F1
#
_cell.length_a   1.000
_cell.length_b   1.000
_cell.length_c   1.000
_cell.angle_alpha   90.00
_cell.angle_beta   90.00
_cell.angle_gamma   90.00
#
_symmetry.space_group_name_H-M   'P 1'
#
loop_
_entity.id
_entity.type
_entity.pdbx_description
1 polymer ?
#
loop_
_entity_poly.entity_id
_entity_poly.type
_entity_poly.pdbx_seq_one_letter_code
_entity_poly.pdbx_strand_id
1 'polypeptide(L)'
;MIASGTLVAGNSDAMLRQCDELEEKLARSVNELERRRLDARTHQVMAGMQDILVEMQQREQRAAAAASVPHEPVVPLRVDYADKISARLASLRVDAPELVDAARDVLAATEPARARLLYADLVDRIEEANRRAKRAEAQRTEVAELRAQLSHLPDPDPVQALLDQAATTVDRNVDSEGLLARARAAITWQLDRVAAQSDREFVRQAMEDSLRELGYDVLDVNVETPGTLVVRQSGTHGLRADIRDGEISLRAVRLATSDAAADRDAEDEFCRRVPGLISGMSRRGLTSSVKEQKLPGLYTPETISLPGSSIRPAPRQDAVQPTVHKRNAR
;
A
#
# COMPACT_ATOMS: atom_id res chain seq x y z
N MET A 1 -47.08 -28.64 -21.46
CA MET A 1 -47.33 -27.28 -20.99
C MET A 1 -46.26 -26.94 -19.97
N ILE A 2 -45.29 -26.13 -20.38
CA ILE A 2 -44.17 -25.69 -19.54
C ILE A 2 -44.57 -24.32 -19.00
N ALA A 3 -44.74 -24.21 -17.68
CA ALA A 3 -44.90 -22.93 -17.01
C ALA A 3 -43.53 -22.44 -16.55
N SER A 4 -43.03 -21.41 -17.23
CA SER A 4 -41.83 -20.67 -16.87
C SER A 4 -42.05 -19.90 -15.57
N GLY A 5 -41.38 -20.31 -14.50
CA GLY A 5 -41.28 -19.57 -13.25
C GLY A 5 -40.14 -18.56 -13.33
N THR A 6 -40.51 -17.30 -13.48
CA THR A 6 -39.69 -16.09 -13.34
C THR A 6 -39.05 -16.03 -11.94
N LEU A 7 -37.72 -16.15 -11.87
CA LEU A 7 -36.95 -15.89 -10.66
C LEU A 7 -35.81 -14.89 -10.95
N VAL A 8 -35.92 -13.73 -10.29
CA VAL A 8 -34.85 -12.84 -9.81
C VAL A 8 -33.96 -12.15 -10.86
N ALA A 9 -34.54 -11.26 -11.67
CA ALA A 9 -33.79 -10.19 -12.36
C ALA A 9 -33.59 -8.93 -11.48
N GLY A 10 -34.33 -8.80 -10.36
CA GLY A 10 -34.40 -7.55 -9.59
C GLY A 10 -33.16 -7.17 -8.76
N ASN A 11 -32.31 -8.12 -8.38
CA ASN A 11 -31.13 -7.84 -7.54
C ASN A 11 -29.90 -7.40 -8.35
N SER A 12 -29.76 -7.89 -9.59
CA SER A 12 -28.63 -7.52 -10.45
C SER A 12 -28.75 -6.07 -10.92
N ASP A 13 -29.96 -5.63 -11.29
CA ASP A 13 -30.21 -4.25 -11.71
C ASP A 13 -30.10 -3.23 -10.57
N ALA A 14 -30.33 -3.68 -9.33
CA ALA A 14 -30.14 -2.86 -8.14
C ALA A 14 -28.65 -2.70 -7.80
N MET A 15 -27.85 -3.76 -7.93
CA MET A 15 -26.39 -3.68 -7.77
C MET A 15 -25.72 -2.84 -8.86
N LEU A 16 -26.13 -2.99 -10.12
CA LEU A 16 -25.59 -2.18 -11.22
C LEU A 16 -25.84 -0.69 -10.98
N ARG A 17 -27.05 -0.32 -10.54
CA ARG A 17 -27.37 1.07 -10.18
C ARG A 17 -26.54 1.59 -9.00
N GLN A 18 -26.20 0.74 -8.03
CA GLN A 18 -25.32 1.14 -6.92
C GLN A 18 -23.87 1.32 -7.38
N CYS A 19 -23.39 0.48 -8.30
CA CYS A 19 -22.07 0.66 -8.92
C CYS A 19 -22.01 1.96 -9.74
N ASP A 20 -23.01 2.23 -10.58
CA ASP A 20 -23.08 3.46 -11.37
C ASP A 20 -23.11 4.71 -10.46
N GLU A 21 -23.86 4.65 -9.35
CA GLU A 21 -23.93 5.74 -8.38
C GLU A 21 -22.58 5.95 -7.66
N LEU A 22 -21.86 4.87 -7.35
CA LEU A 22 -20.53 4.95 -6.75
C LEU A 22 -19.49 5.48 -7.74
N GLU A 23 -19.52 5.04 -9.00
CA GLU A 23 -18.64 5.55 -10.05
C GLU A 23 -18.86 7.05 -10.29
N GLU A 24 -20.11 7.50 -10.32
CA GLU A 24 -20.42 8.92 -10.48
C GLU A 24 -19.98 9.75 -9.26
N LYS A 25 -20.14 9.23 -8.04
CA LYS A 25 -19.61 9.87 -6.82
C LYS A 25 -18.09 9.92 -6.84
N LEU A 26 -17.43 8.86 -7.30
CA LEU A 26 -15.98 8.80 -7.40
C LEU A 26 -15.47 9.81 -8.43
N ALA A 27 -16.06 9.86 -9.63
CA ALA A 27 -15.72 10.83 -10.66
C ALA A 27 -15.92 12.28 -10.19
N ARG A 28 -17.00 12.57 -9.45
CA ARG A 28 -17.21 13.88 -8.83
C ARG A 28 -16.12 14.22 -7.80
N SER A 29 -15.76 13.28 -6.94
CA SER A 29 -14.73 13.50 -5.92
C SER A 29 -13.33 13.73 -6.52
N VAL A 30 -12.98 13.03 -7.61
CA VAL A 30 -11.73 13.21 -8.34
C VAL A 30 -11.68 14.61 -8.96
N ASN A 31 -12.73 15.03 -9.65
CA ASN A 31 -12.81 16.37 -10.24
C ASN A 31 -12.75 17.48 -9.19
N GLU A 32 -13.37 17.30 -8.02
CA GLU A 32 -13.29 18.26 -6.93
C GLU A 32 -11.87 18.35 -6.35
N LEU A 33 -11.19 17.22 -6.20
CA LEU A 33 -9.82 17.16 -5.71
C LEU A 33 -8.83 17.77 -6.71
N GLU A 34 -9.02 17.55 -8.01
CA GLU A 34 -8.25 18.21 -9.06
C GLU A 34 -8.44 19.72 -9.05
N ARG A 35 -9.69 20.20 -8.91
CA ARG A 35 -9.96 21.65 -8.75
C ARG A 35 -9.26 22.23 -7.54
N ARG A 36 -9.35 21.59 -6.37
CA ARG A 36 -8.67 22.06 -5.15
C ARG A 36 -7.15 22.07 -5.32
N ARG A 37 -6.57 21.07 -6.00
CA ARG A 37 -5.13 21.05 -6.30
C ARG A 37 -4.72 22.17 -7.24
N LEU A 38 -5.52 22.45 -8.27
CA LEU A 38 -5.27 23.54 -9.19
C LEU A 38 -5.34 24.90 -8.47
N ASP A 39 -6.36 25.10 -7.64
CA ASP A 39 -6.53 26.32 -6.86
C ASP A 39 -5.38 26.52 -5.88
N ALA A 40 -5.00 25.48 -5.13
CA ALA A 40 -3.87 25.54 -4.20
C ALA A 40 -2.56 25.88 -4.92
N ARG A 41 -2.30 25.26 -6.08
CA ARG A 41 -1.11 25.54 -6.89
C ARG A 41 -1.13 26.97 -7.45
N THR A 42 -2.29 27.46 -7.86
CA THR A 42 -2.45 28.84 -8.37
C THR A 42 -2.18 29.85 -7.25
N HIS A 43 -2.73 29.62 -6.05
CA HIS A 43 -2.45 30.46 -4.88
C HIS A 43 -0.96 30.44 -4.50
N GLN A 44 -0.33 29.26 -4.53
CA GLN A 44 1.10 29.12 -4.25
C GLN A 44 1.97 29.88 -5.25
N VAL A 45 1.64 29.82 -6.55
CA VAL A 45 2.36 30.57 -7.59
C VAL A 45 2.16 32.08 -7.42
N MET A 46 0.93 32.53 -7.13
CA MET A 46 0.64 33.94 -6.90
C MET A 46 1.37 34.50 -5.67
N ALA A 47 1.41 33.73 -4.56
CA ALA A 47 2.16 34.10 -3.37
C ALA A 47 3.67 34.17 -3.67
N GLY A 48 4.23 33.15 -4.33
CA GLY A 48 5.65 33.16 -4.72
C GLY A 48 6.02 34.30 -5.67
N MET A 49 5.11 34.67 -6.59
CA MET A 49 5.34 35.80 -7.49
C MET A 49 5.31 37.14 -6.76
N GLN A 50 4.44 37.31 -5.75
CA GLN A 50 4.46 38.50 -4.89
C GLN A 50 5.77 38.61 -4.09
N ASP A 51 6.26 37.51 -3.53
CA ASP A 51 7.52 37.49 -2.79
C ASP A 51 8.71 37.88 -3.67
N ILE A 52 8.76 37.36 -4.90
CA ILE A 52 9.79 37.71 -5.90
C ILE A 52 9.72 39.20 -6.26
N LEU A 53 8.51 39.75 -6.47
CA LEU A 53 8.34 41.17 -6.77
C LEU A 53 8.78 42.07 -5.61
N VAL A 54 8.47 41.69 -4.37
CA VAL A 54 8.94 42.39 -3.17
C VAL A 54 10.47 42.32 -3.05
N GLU A 55 11.07 41.16 -3.30
CA GLU A 55 12.52 41.01 -3.27
C GLU A 55 13.19 41.86 -4.37
N MET A 56 12.61 41.89 -5.58
CA MET A 56 13.10 42.72 -6.69
C MET A 56 13.00 44.20 -6.35
N GLN A 57 11.86 44.65 -5.81
CA GLN A 57 11.67 46.04 -5.39
C GLN A 57 12.65 46.45 -4.28
N GLN A 58 12.92 45.56 -3.31
CA GLN A 58 13.92 45.81 -2.27
C GLN A 58 15.33 45.88 -2.85
N ARG A 59 15.67 45.05 -3.85
CA ARG A 59 16.97 45.15 -4.55
C ARG A 59 17.10 46.47 -5.30
N GLU A 60 16.05 46.91 -5.99
CA GLU A 60 16.05 48.21 -6.67
C GLU A 60 16.17 49.37 -5.69
N GLN A 61 15.44 49.36 -4.57
CA GLN A 61 15.55 50.40 -3.55
C GLN A 61 16.94 50.44 -2.92
N ARG A 62 17.55 49.28 -2.64
CA ARG A 62 18.94 49.20 -2.16
C ARG A 62 19.93 49.72 -3.20
N ALA A 63 19.73 49.43 -4.47
CA ALA A 63 20.56 49.94 -5.56
C ALA A 63 20.40 51.47 -5.73
N ALA A 64 19.17 51.99 -5.64
CA ALA A 64 18.89 53.43 -5.71
C ALA A 64 19.44 54.20 -4.49
N ALA A 65 19.35 53.62 -3.29
CA ALA A 65 19.96 54.18 -2.09
C ALA A 65 21.50 54.18 -2.16
N ALA A 66 22.11 53.14 -2.76
CA ALA A 66 23.54 53.10 -3.02
C ALA A 66 23.99 54.12 -4.09
N ALA A 67 23.12 54.47 -5.04
CA ALA A 67 23.40 55.44 -6.10
C ALA A 67 23.32 56.92 -5.65
N SER A 68 22.78 57.20 -4.46
CA SER A 68 22.64 58.56 -3.91
C SER A 68 23.77 58.98 -2.95
N VAL A 69 24.81 58.14 -2.80
CA VAL A 69 26.05 58.51 -2.11
C VAL A 69 26.90 59.39 -3.05
N PRO A 70 27.42 60.55 -2.60
CA PRO A 70 28.32 61.38 -3.40
C PRO A 70 29.50 60.55 -3.90
N HIS A 71 29.63 60.48 -5.22
CA HIS A 71 30.71 59.75 -5.89
C HIS A 71 32.03 60.47 -5.65
N GLU A 72 32.72 60.11 -4.56
CA GLU A 72 34.17 60.31 -4.49
C GLU A 72 34.80 59.60 -5.69
N PRO A 73 35.77 60.21 -6.39
CA PRO A 73 36.42 59.59 -7.53
C PRO A 73 37.14 58.32 -7.08
N VAL A 74 36.47 57.18 -7.25
CA VAL A 74 37.04 55.86 -6.97
C VAL A 74 38.11 55.61 -8.00
N VAL A 75 39.37 55.74 -7.56
CA VAL A 75 40.53 55.19 -8.23
C VAL A 75 40.19 53.73 -8.61
N PRO A 76 40.32 53.31 -9.88
CA PRO A 76 39.94 51.96 -10.27
C PRO A 76 40.86 50.96 -9.54
N LEU A 77 40.36 50.40 -8.44
CA LEU A 77 40.98 49.24 -7.81
C LEU A 77 40.94 48.14 -8.88
N ARG A 78 42.10 47.79 -9.41
CA ARG A 78 42.26 46.58 -10.22
C ARG A 78 41.80 45.40 -9.37
N VAL A 79 40.60 44.90 -9.65
CA VAL A 79 40.09 43.69 -8.99
C VAL A 79 40.93 42.53 -9.51
N ASP A 80 41.70 41.92 -8.62
CA ASP A 80 42.43 40.70 -8.96
C ASP A 80 41.45 39.53 -9.00
N TYR A 81 41.09 39.11 -10.21
CA TYR A 81 40.23 37.96 -10.42
C TYR A 81 40.98 36.65 -10.28
N ALA A 82 42.32 36.62 -10.35
CA ALA A 82 43.10 35.38 -10.25
C ALA A 82 42.95 34.73 -8.88
N ASP A 83 43.06 35.52 -7.81
CA ASP A 83 42.88 35.03 -6.43
C ASP A 83 41.44 34.58 -6.18
N LYS A 84 40.46 35.37 -6.66
CA LYS A 84 39.04 35.07 -6.50
C LYS A 84 38.62 33.80 -7.23
N ILE A 85 39.12 33.60 -8.45
CA ILE A 85 38.86 32.40 -9.25
C ILE A 85 39.53 31.20 -8.60
N SER A 86 40.80 31.33 -8.17
CA SER A 86 41.52 30.25 -7.49
C SER A 86 40.78 29.78 -6.24
N ALA A 87 40.30 30.73 -5.41
CA ALA A 87 39.50 30.41 -4.23
C ALA A 87 38.16 29.72 -4.58
N ARG A 88 37.49 30.14 -5.66
CA ARG A 88 36.22 29.54 -6.09
C ARG A 88 36.41 28.16 -6.72
N LEU A 89 37.42 27.95 -7.54
CA LEU A 89 37.77 26.64 -8.08
C LEU A 89 38.20 25.69 -6.96
N ALA A 90 38.94 26.16 -5.96
CA ALA A 90 39.28 25.36 -4.77
C ALA A 90 38.05 24.95 -3.93
N SER A 91 36.92 25.63 -4.09
CA SER A 91 35.65 25.28 -3.42
C SER A 91 34.84 24.22 -4.18
N LEU A 92 35.27 23.79 -5.37
CA LEU A 92 34.60 22.73 -6.12
C LEU A 92 34.69 21.41 -5.36
N ARG A 93 33.54 20.74 -5.18
CA ARG A 93 33.49 19.42 -4.54
C ARG A 93 33.82 18.27 -5.49
N VAL A 94 33.72 18.52 -6.80
CA VAL A 94 33.97 17.54 -7.86
C VAL A 94 34.72 18.25 -8.98
N ASP A 95 35.67 17.55 -9.59
CA ASP A 95 36.42 18.05 -10.73
C ASP A 95 35.48 18.35 -11.91
N ALA A 96 35.55 19.59 -12.39
CA ALA A 96 34.70 20.12 -13.46
C ALA A 96 35.59 20.88 -14.46
N PRO A 97 36.22 20.20 -15.43
CA PRO A 97 37.18 20.81 -16.36
C PRO A 97 36.57 21.97 -17.16
N GLU A 98 35.27 21.90 -17.47
CA GLU A 98 34.53 22.96 -18.15
C GLU A 98 34.43 24.27 -17.33
N LEU A 99 34.50 24.19 -15.99
CA LEU A 99 34.52 25.36 -15.11
C LEU A 99 35.93 25.94 -15.00
N VAL A 100 36.96 25.08 -15.12
CA VAL A 100 38.35 25.53 -15.22
C VAL A 100 38.58 26.26 -16.55
N ASP A 101 38.01 25.77 -17.65
CA ASP A 101 38.08 26.46 -18.95
C ASP A 101 37.34 27.80 -18.90
N ALA A 102 36.12 27.83 -18.33
CA ALA A 102 35.37 29.08 -18.14
C ALA A 102 36.13 30.09 -17.24
N ALA A 103 36.85 29.60 -16.23
CA ALA A 103 37.72 30.43 -15.41
C ALA A 103 38.89 31.05 -16.20
N ARG A 104 39.47 30.33 -17.18
CA ARG A 104 40.48 30.92 -18.07
C ARG A 104 39.89 32.02 -18.94
N ASP A 105 38.65 31.88 -19.41
CA ASP A 105 37.97 32.90 -20.21
C ASP A 105 37.76 34.20 -19.41
N VAL A 106 37.49 34.12 -18.10
CA VAL A 106 37.41 35.29 -17.22
C VAL A 106 38.76 36.01 -17.13
N LEU A 107 39.86 35.26 -16.99
CA LEU A 107 41.22 35.82 -16.89
C LEU A 107 41.72 36.40 -18.21
N ALA A 108 41.29 35.85 -19.34
CA ALA A 108 41.63 36.32 -20.67
C ALA A 108 40.82 37.57 -21.10
N ALA A 109 39.76 37.92 -20.36
CA ALA A 109 38.92 39.06 -20.69
C ALA A 109 39.65 40.40 -20.45
N THR A 110 39.96 41.13 -21.52
CA THR A 110 40.64 42.42 -21.48
C THR A 110 39.77 43.55 -20.94
N GLU A 111 38.44 43.43 -21.05
CA GLU A 111 37.47 44.44 -20.62
C GLU A 111 36.96 44.16 -19.19
N PRO A 112 37.13 45.11 -18.24
CA PRO A 112 36.74 44.89 -16.84
C PRO A 112 35.25 44.58 -16.63
N ALA A 113 34.37 45.18 -17.43
CA ALA A 113 32.92 44.95 -17.35
C ALA A 113 32.57 43.51 -17.78
N ARG A 114 33.20 43.02 -18.84
CA ARG A 114 33.03 41.64 -19.33
C ARG A 114 33.57 40.63 -18.34
N ALA A 115 34.78 40.86 -17.79
CA ALA A 115 35.37 40.01 -16.77
C ALA A 115 34.45 39.85 -15.54
N ARG A 116 33.81 40.94 -15.12
CA ARG A 116 32.85 40.93 -14.00
C ARG A 116 31.63 40.05 -14.28
N LEU A 117 31.06 40.12 -15.48
CA LEU A 117 29.91 39.30 -15.87
C LEU A 117 30.27 37.82 -15.97
N LEU A 118 31.38 37.49 -16.63
CA LEU A 118 31.87 36.11 -16.74
C LEU A 118 32.21 35.52 -15.37
N TYR A 119 32.78 36.32 -14.46
CA TYR A 119 33.05 35.88 -13.09
C TYR A 119 31.76 35.57 -12.32
N ALA A 120 30.73 36.41 -12.46
CA ALA A 120 29.43 36.15 -11.82
C ALA A 120 28.79 34.84 -12.34
N ASP A 121 28.76 34.64 -13.66
CA ASP A 121 28.29 33.40 -14.28
C ASP A 121 29.08 32.18 -13.80
N LEU A 122 30.41 32.28 -13.74
CA LEU A 122 31.28 31.23 -13.22
C LEU A 122 30.92 30.86 -11.76
N VAL A 123 30.69 31.87 -10.91
CA VAL A 123 30.30 31.64 -9.51
C VAL A 123 28.97 30.89 -9.45
N ASP A 124 27.96 31.31 -10.20
CA ASP A 124 26.65 30.64 -10.23
C ASP A 124 26.76 29.19 -10.70
N ARG A 125 27.58 28.94 -11.73
CA ARG A 125 27.84 27.59 -12.26
C ARG A 125 28.57 26.70 -11.27
N ILE A 126 29.57 27.23 -10.55
CA ILE A 126 30.27 26.53 -9.46
C ILE A 126 29.31 26.19 -8.34
N GLU A 127 28.45 27.12 -7.92
CA GLU A 127 27.47 26.91 -6.86
C GLU A 127 26.42 25.86 -7.26
N GLU A 128 25.94 25.86 -8.51
CA GLU A 128 25.06 24.81 -9.02
C GLU A 128 25.77 23.44 -9.10
N ALA A 129 27.02 23.38 -9.55
CA ALA A 129 27.81 22.14 -9.58
C ALA A 129 27.98 21.56 -8.16
N ASN A 130 28.31 22.41 -7.18
CA ASN A 130 28.42 22.02 -5.78
C ASN A 130 27.09 21.54 -5.19
N ARG A 131 25.97 22.20 -5.53
CA ARG A 131 24.62 21.74 -5.13
C ARG A 131 24.28 20.38 -5.74
N ARG A 132 24.65 20.11 -6.99
CA ARG A 132 24.45 18.80 -7.64
C ARG A 132 25.31 17.72 -6.98
N ALA A 133 26.59 18.00 -6.72
CA ALA A 133 27.49 17.07 -6.04
C ALA A 133 26.98 16.70 -4.64
N LYS A 134 26.49 17.68 -3.87
CA LYS A 134 25.90 17.44 -2.55
C LYS A 134 24.63 16.58 -2.62
N ARG A 135 23.77 16.82 -3.61
CA ARG A 135 22.57 15.99 -3.83
C ARG A 135 22.95 14.56 -4.18
N ALA A 136 23.89 14.36 -5.10
CA ALA A 136 24.35 13.03 -5.49
C ALA A 136 24.98 12.28 -4.30
N GLU A 137 25.78 12.94 -3.47
CA GLU A 137 26.31 12.34 -2.23
C GLU A 137 25.20 11.88 -1.27
N ALA A 138 24.20 12.73 -1.01
CA ALA A 138 23.05 12.37 -0.18
C ALA A 138 22.27 11.18 -0.75
N GLN A 139 22.05 11.16 -2.08
CA GLN A 139 21.36 10.07 -2.76
C GLN A 139 22.17 8.75 -2.71
N ARG A 140 23.51 8.79 -2.80
CA ARG A 140 24.35 7.59 -2.62
C ARG A 140 24.24 7.02 -1.21
N THR A 141 24.26 7.89 -0.20
CA THR A 141 24.07 7.48 1.20
C THR A 141 22.71 6.82 1.38
N GLU A 142 21.65 7.43 0.84
CA GLU A 142 20.30 6.88 0.90
C GLU A 142 20.20 5.52 0.19
N VAL A 143 20.80 5.34 -0.99
CA VAL A 143 20.87 4.01 -1.65
C VAL A 143 21.52 2.98 -0.72
N ALA A 144 22.60 3.32 -0.04
CA ALA A 144 23.28 2.40 0.88
C ALA A 144 22.40 2.04 2.09
N GLU A 145 21.69 3.02 2.66
CA GLU A 145 20.75 2.81 3.77
C GLU A 145 19.59 1.91 3.37
N LEU A 146 18.99 2.13 2.20
CA LEU A 146 17.90 1.29 1.69
C LEU A 146 18.38 -0.13 1.35
N ARG A 147 19.62 -0.28 0.86
CA ARG A 147 20.23 -1.60 0.64
C ARG A 147 20.41 -2.39 1.92
N ALA A 148 20.72 -1.74 3.04
CA ALA A 148 20.82 -2.41 4.34
C ALA A 148 19.49 -3.04 4.78
N GLN A 149 18.35 -2.46 4.35
CA GLN A 149 17.02 -2.96 4.69
C GLN A 149 16.59 -4.18 3.88
N LEU A 150 17.26 -4.50 2.76
CA LEU A 150 16.87 -5.61 1.87
C LEU A 150 16.85 -6.97 2.59
N SER A 151 17.74 -7.19 3.57
CA SER A 151 17.82 -8.45 4.31
C SER A 151 16.57 -8.76 5.17
N HIS A 152 15.73 -7.76 5.42
CA HIS A 152 14.48 -7.91 6.17
C HIS A 152 13.27 -8.11 5.27
N LEU A 153 13.45 -8.09 3.96
CA LEU A 153 12.35 -8.22 3.01
C LEU A 153 12.10 -9.69 2.65
N PRO A 154 10.82 -10.08 2.48
CA PRO A 154 10.47 -11.39 1.98
C PRO A 154 10.86 -11.58 0.50
N ASP A 155 10.85 -10.50 -0.30
CA ASP A 155 11.22 -10.52 -1.72
C ASP A 155 12.08 -9.28 -2.06
N PRO A 156 13.42 -9.37 -1.91
CA PRO A 156 14.30 -8.23 -2.08
C PRO A 156 14.53 -7.84 -3.56
N ASP A 157 14.33 -8.76 -4.51
CA ASP A 157 14.76 -8.59 -5.90
C ASP A 157 14.17 -7.35 -6.60
N PRO A 158 12.85 -7.06 -6.49
CA PRO A 158 12.26 -5.89 -7.13
C PRO A 158 12.79 -4.57 -6.57
N VAL A 159 13.05 -4.53 -5.25
CA VAL A 159 13.60 -3.34 -4.58
C VAL A 159 15.07 -3.17 -4.95
N GLN A 160 15.83 -4.27 -5.00
CA GLN A 160 17.23 -4.25 -5.41
C GLN A 160 17.39 -3.70 -6.84
N ALA A 161 16.57 -4.13 -7.80
CA ALA A 161 16.59 -3.59 -9.15
C ALA A 161 16.33 -2.07 -9.21
N LEU A 162 15.39 -1.56 -8.41
CA LEU A 162 15.14 -0.12 -8.29
C LEU A 162 16.35 0.64 -7.71
N LEU A 163 16.99 0.08 -6.69
CA LEU A 163 18.16 0.67 -6.04
C LEU A 163 19.39 0.65 -6.95
N ASP A 164 19.57 -0.39 -7.76
CA ASP A 164 20.64 -0.48 -8.76
C ASP A 164 20.44 0.54 -9.89
N GLN A 165 19.19 0.73 -10.32
CA GLN A 165 18.84 1.79 -11.26
C GLN A 165 19.04 3.18 -10.66
N ALA A 166 18.68 3.38 -9.39
CA ALA A 166 18.91 4.63 -8.68
C ALA A 166 20.40 4.94 -8.58
N ALA A 167 21.23 3.98 -8.16
CA ALA A 167 22.68 4.13 -8.07
C ALA A 167 23.30 4.55 -9.42
N THR A 168 22.90 3.88 -10.50
CA THR A 168 23.36 4.22 -11.86
C THR A 168 22.95 5.63 -12.27
N THR A 169 21.74 6.06 -11.91
CA THR A 169 21.23 7.41 -12.18
C THR A 169 22.03 8.47 -11.41
N VAL A 170 22.32 8.22 -10.13
CA VAL A 170 23.15 9.10 -9.28
C VAL A 170 24.57 9.24 -9.82
N ASP A 171 25.17 8.14 -10.27
CA ASP A 171 26.53 8.17 -10.84
C ASP A 171 26.61 8.92 -12.16
N ARG A 172 25.48 9.07 -12.86
CA ARG A 172 25.34 9.94 -14.04
C ARG A 172 25.02 11.40 -13.67
N ASN A 173 25.01 11.75 -12.39
CA ASN A 173 24.58 13.06 -11.86
C ASN A 173 23.16 13.45 -12.33
N VAL A 174 22.30 12.47 -12.56
CA VAL A 174 20.89 12.66 -12.87
C VAL A 174 20.10 12.48 -11.57
N ASP A 175 19.00 13.21 -11.44
CA ASP A 175 18.16 13.12 -10.25
C ASP A 175 17.49 11.74 -10.13
N SER A 176 17.75 11.04 -9.03
CA SER A 176 17.21 9.71 -8.73
C SER A 176 16.06 9.73 -7.70
N GLU A 177 15.58 10.90 -7.28
CA GLU A 177 14.61 11.04 -6.19
C GLU A 177 13.35 10.18 -6.41
N GLY A 178 12.83 10.15 -7.63
CA GLY A 178 11.67 9.32 -7.98
C GLY A 178 11.90 7.81 -7.86
N LEU A 179 13.12 7.33 -8.14
CA LEU A 179 13.47 5.92 -7.98
C LEU A 179 13.61 5.54 -6.50
N LEU A 180 14.25 6.42 -5.71
CA LEU A 180 14.39 6.25 -4.27
C LEU A 180 13.02 6.27 -3.56
N ALA A 181 12.13 7.17 -3.96
CA ALA A 181 10.76 7.20 -3.46
C ALA A 181 9.99 5.90 -3.75
N ARG A 182 10.13 5.35 -4.96
CA ARG A 182 9.53 4.05 -5.32
C ARG A 182 10.12 2.90 -4.52
N ALA A 183 11.44 2.88 -4.31
CA ALA A 183 12.10 1.86 -3.51
C ALA A 183 11.60 1.90 -2.05
N ARG A 184 11.51 3.10 -1.44
CA ARG A 184 10.94 3.28 -0.09
C ARG A 184 9.51 2.75 0.00
N ALA A 185 8.65 3.13 -0.96
CA ALA A 185 7.26 2.67 -0.98
C ALA A 185 7.15 1.14 -1.13
N ALA A 186 8.01 0.53 -1.94
CA ALA A 186 8.04 -0.92 -2.13
C ALA A 186 8.49 -1.65 -0.86
N ILE A 187 9.50 -1.14 -0.15
CA ILE A 187 9.94 -1.65 1.16
C ILE A 187 8.79 -1.62 2.16
N THR A 188 8.17 -0.46 2.34
CA THR A 188 7.04 -0.29 3.26
C THR A 188 5.89 -1.24 2.93
N TRP A 189 5.51 -1.33 1.66
CA TRP A 189 4.44 -2.23 1.22
C TRP A 189 4.71 -3.71 1.55
N GLN A 190 5.95 -4.17 1.34
CA GLN A 190 6.31 -5.55 1.66
C GLN A 190 6.30 -5.82 3.18
N LEU A 191 6.85 -4.90 3.98
CA LEU A 191 6.85 -5.02 5.43
C LEU A 191 5.43 -5.01 6.00
N ASP A 192 4.57 -4.11 5.51
CA ASP A 192 3.17 -4.04 5.89
C ASP A 192 2.42 -5.32 5.53
N ARG A 193 2.72 -5.92 4.37
CA ARG A 193 2.12 -7.20 3.96
C ARG A 193 2.53 -8.34 4.88
N VAL A 194 3.79 -8.40 5.30
CA VAL A 194 4.28 -9.42 6.26
C VAL A 194 3.63 -9.22 7.62
N ALA A 195 3.57 -7.98 8.12
CA ALA A 195 2.90 -7.65 9.37
C ALA A 195 1.41 -8.06 9.33
N ALA A 196 0.69 -7.68 8.26
CA ALA A 196 -0.72 -8.05 8.08
C ALA A 196 -0.94 -9.56 7.94
N GLN A 197 0.04 -10.31 7.43
CA GLN A 197 -0.02 -11.77 7.43
C GLN A 197 0.17 -12.33 8.84
N SER A 198 1.19 -11.88 9.56
CA SER A 198 1.45 -12.27 10.95
C SER A 198 0.25 -11.97 11.86
N ASP A 199 -0.36 -10.79 11.72
CA ASP A 199 -1.55 -10.40 12.49
C ASP A 199 -2.74 -11.32 12.21
N ARG A 200 -2.97 -11.68 10.94
CA ARG A 200 -4.03 -12.64 10.58
C ARG A 200 -3.77 -14.02 11.15
N GLU A 201 -2.52 -14.50 11.10
CA GLU A 201 -2.14 -15.79 11.69
C GLU A 201 -2.32 -15.78 13.21
N PHE A 202 -1.96 -14.69 13.87
CA PHE A 202 -2.17 -14.49 15.30
C PHE A 202 -3.66 -14.52 15.67
N VAL A 203 -4.50 -13.77 14.95
CA VAL A 203 -5.96 -13.78 15.17
C VAL A 203 -6.55 -15.16 14.93
N ARG A 204 -6.12 -15.84 13.86
CA ARG A 204 -6.55 -17.21 13.53
C ARG A 204 -6.20 -18.17 14.67
N GLN A 205 -4.97 -18.13 15.18
CA GLN A 205 -4.53 -18.99 16.28
C GLN A 205 -5.30 -18.70 17.57
N ALA A 206 -5.46 -17.43 17.93
CA ALA A 206 -6.19 -17.04 19.13
C ALA A 206 -7.67 -17.47 19.07
N MET A 207 -8.27 -17.39 17.88
CA MET A 207 -9.62 -17.85 17.63
C MET A 207 -9.74 -19.37 17.74
N GLU A 208 -8.80 -20.10 17.13
CA GLU A 208 -8.71 -21.55 17.19
C GLU A 208 -8.63 -22.04 18.65
N ASP A 209 -7.74 -21.46 19.45
CA ASP A 209 -7.56 -21.83 20.84
C ASP A 209 -8.77 -21.46 21.70
N SER A 210 -9.43 -20.33 21.42
CA SER A 210 -10.65 -19.92 22.13
C SER A 210 -11.84 -20.82 21.80
N LEU A 211 -11.97 -21.27 20.56
CA LEU A 211 -13.00 -22.23 20.16
C LEU A 211 -12.74 -23.61 20.77
N ARG A 212 -11.47 -24.04 20.82
CA ARG A 212 -11.07 -25.29 21.49
C ARG A 212 -11.40 -25.26 22.99
N GLU A 213 -11.17 -24.14 23.67
CA GLU A 213 -11.58 -23.94 25.08
C GLU A 213 -13.10 -24.04 25.30
N LEU A 214 -13.90 -23.68 24.29
CA LEU A 214 -15.36 -23.80 24.32
C LEU A 214 -15.85 -25.19 23.91
N GLY A 215 -14.94 -26.15 23.67
CA GLY A 215 -15.25 -27.54 23.32
C GLY A 215 -15.53 -27.77 21.83
N TYR A 216 -15.12 -26.87 20.95
CA TYR A 216 -15.20 -27.10 19.50
C TYR A 216 -13.97 -27.85 19.00
N ASP A 217 -14.18 -28.79 18.07
CA ASP A 217 -13.07 -29.47 17.38
C ASP A 217 -12.74 -28.74 16.08
N VAL A 218 -11.48 -28.34 15.90
CA VAL A 218 -11.04 -27.68 14.66
C VAL A 218 -10.89 -28.74 13.58
N LEU A 219 -11.60 -28.55 12.46
CA LEU A 219 -11.56 -29.48 11.34
C LEU A 219 -10.59 -28.96 10.29
N ASP A 220 -9.69 -29.85 9.84
CA ASP A 220 -8.85 -29.60 8.68
C ASP A 220 -9.67 -29.84 7.41
N VAL A 221 -10.42 -28.82 7.01
CA VAL A 221 -11.19 -28.82 5.77
C VAL A 221 -10.38 -28.03 4.75
N ASN A 222 -10.34 -28.49 3.49
CA ASN A 222 -9.83 -27.67 2.39
C ASN A 222 -10.76 -26.45 2.24
N VAL A 223 -10.40 -25.34 2.87
CA VAL A 223 -11.16 -24.10 2.79
C VAL A 223 -10.63 -23.25 1.65
N GLU A 224 -11.53 -22.54 0.96
CA GLU A 224 -11.21 -21.74 -0.22
C GLU A 224 -10.22 -20.59 0.07
N THR A 225 -10.13 -20.13 1.32
CA THR A 225 -9.25 -19.02 1.70
C THR A 225 -8.46 -19.28 2.99
N PRO A 226 -7.19 -18.83 3.09
CA PRO A 226 -6.32 -19.05 4.26
C PRO A 226 -6.83 -18.47 5.58
N GLY A 227 -7.76 -17.51 5.53
CA GLY A 227 -8.37 -16.87 6.69
C GLY A 227 -9.65 -17.55 7.19
N THR A 228 -10.06 -18.67 6.59
CA THR A 228 -11.28 -19.36 6.98
C THR A 228 -10.98 -20.58 7.84
N LEU A 229 -11.68 -20.70 8.98
CA LEU A 229 -11.65 -21.87 9.85
C LEU A 229 -13.01 -22.55 9.84
N VAL A 230 -13.03 -23.88 9.84
CA VAL A 230 -14.25 -24.66 10.08
C VAL A 230 -14.05 -25.47 11.34
N VAL A 231 -14.94 -25.29 12.32
CA VAL A 231 -14.92 -26.03 13.56
C VAL A 231 -16.21 -26.81 13.74
N ARG A 232 -16.13 -27.96 14.40
CA ARG A 232 -17.26 -28.83 14.71
C ARG A 232 -17.79 -28.51 16.10
N GLN A 233 -19.10 -28.32 16.19
CA GLN A 233 -19.82 -28.19 17.46
C GLN A 233 -20.43 -29.52 17.87
N SER A 234 -21.03 -30.22 16.91
CA SER A 234 -21.75 -31.48 17.09
C SER A 234 -21.55 -32.39 15.88
N GLY A 235 -22.14 -33.59 15.89
CA GLY A 235 -22.07 -34.50 14.74
C GLY A 235 -22.72 -33.96 13.47
N THR A 236 -23.64 -32.99 13.58
CA THR A 236 -24.44 -32.46 12.47
C THR A 236 -24.14 -30.99 12.14
N HIS A 237 -23.60 -30.23 13.09
CA HIS A 237 -23.39 -28.78 12.96
C HIS A 237 -21.98 -28.35 13.31
N GLY A 238 -21.53 -27.29 12.65
CA GLY A 238 -20.26 -26.64 12.89
C GLY A 238 -20.37 -25.13 12.76
N LEU A 239 -19.22 -24.47 12.83
CA LEU A 239 -19.07 -23.03 12.67
C LEU A 239 -17.98 -22.76 11.64
N ARG A 240 -18.29 -21.92 10.66
CA ARG A 240 -17.33 -21.32 9.76
C ARG A 240 -16.98 -19.92 10.28
N ALA A 241 -15.70 -19.69 10.51
CA ALA A 241 -15.15 -18.37 10.79
C ALA A 241 -14.39 -17.88 9.57
N ASP A 242 -14.62 -16.63 9.15
CA ASP A 242 -13.89 -15.97 8.07
C ASP A 242 -13.26 -14.69 8.60
N ILE A 243 -11.92 -14.62 8.54
CA ILE A 243 -11.12 -13.52 9.08
C ILE A 243 -10.60 -12.66 7.93
N ARG A 244 -11.14 -11.45 7.77
CA ARG A 244 -10.78 -10.52 6.69
C ARG A 244 -10.87 -9.08 7.16
N ASP A 245 -9.92 -8.24 6.75
CA ASP A 245 -9.95 -6.78 6.92
C ASP A 245 -10.26 -6.30 8.36
N GLY A 246 -9.75 -7.03 9.37
CA GLY A 246 -9.98 -6.71 10.78
C GLY A 246 -11.35 -7.13 11.33
N GLU A 247 -12.16 -7.83 10.53
CA GLU A 247 -13.45 -8.39 10.92
C GLU A 247 -13.39 -9.92 10.97
N ILE A 248 -14.16 -10.49 11.89
CA ILE A 248 -14.34 -11.93 12.03
C ILE A 248 -15.81 -12.23 11.82
N SER A 249 -16.12 -12.83 10.68
CA SER A 249 -17.48 -13.27 10.36
C SER A 249 -17.68 -14.70 10.85
N LEU A 250 -18.72 -14.92 11.65
CA LEU A 250 -19.06 -16.22 12.23
C LEU A 250 -20.40 -16.71 11.69
N ARG A 251 -20.44 -17.92 11.13
CA ARG A 251 -21.66 -18.52 10.56
C ARG A 251 -21.76 -19.99 10.92
N ALA A 252 -22.95 -20.42 11.38
CA ALA A 252 -23.24 -21.83 11.53
C ALA A 252 -23.24 -22.53 10.16
N VAL A 253 -22.80 -23.78 10.13
CA VAL A 253 -22.76 -24.63 8.93
C VAL A 253 -23.25 -26.03 9.27
N ARG A 254 -23.86 -26.70 8.30
CA ARG A 254 -24.23 -28.11 8.38
C ARG A 254 -23.07 -28.98 7.94
N LEU A 255 -22.73 -29.97 8.77
CA LEU A 255 -21.72 -30.99 8.49
C LEU A 255 -22.36 -32.33 8.11
N ALA A 256 -23.63 -32.52 8.45
CA ALA A 256 -24.46 -33.65 8.05
C ALA A 256 -25.91 -33.19 7.84
N THR A 257 -26.78 -34.11 7.43
CA THR A 257 -28.22 -33.83 7.27
C THR A 257 -28.86 -33.47 8.61
N SER A 258 -29.51 -32.31 8.66
CA SER A 258 -30.27 -31.79 9.80
C SER A 258 -31.61 -31.23 9.35
N ASP A 259 -32.53 -31.03 10.29
CA ASP A 259 -33.79 -30.31 10.06
C ASP A 259 -33.69 -28.84 10.51
N ALA A 260 -34.70 -28.04 10.15
CA ALA A 260 -34.71 -26.60 10.44
C ALA A 260 -34.80 -26.27 11.94
N ALA A 261 -35.32 -27.18 12.77
CA ALA A 261 -35.37 -26.99 14.22
C ALA A 261 -33.98 -27.17 14.82
N ALA A 262 -33.28 -28.25 14.45
CA ALA A 262 -31.92 -28.52 14.86
C ALA A 262 -30.94 -27.42 14.41
N ASP A 263 -31.13 -26.85 13.22
CA ASP A 263 -30.32 -25.70 12.78
C ASP A 263 -30.51 -24.47 13.66
N ARG A 264 -31.77 -24.13 13.99
CA ARG A 264 -32.07 -22.98 14.85
C ARG A 264 -31.51 -23.19 16.26
N ASP A 265 -31.64 -24.39 16.80
CA ASP A 265 -31.13 -24.73 18.13
C ASP A 265 -29.59 -24.65 18.17
N ALA A 266 -28.92 -25.11 17.10
CA ALA A 266 -27.47 -24.99 16.97
C ALA A 266 -27.00 -23.53 16.86
N GLU A 267 -27.71 -22.70 16.09
CA GLU A 267 -27.43 -21.26 15.98
C GLU A 267 -27.68 -20.51 17.29
N ASP A 268 -28.75 -20.84 18.02
CA ASP A 268 -29.03 -20.27 19.33
C ASP A 268 -27.98 -20.65 20.37
N GLU A 269 -27.58 -21.93 20.40
CA GLU A 269 -26.51 -22.40 21.27
C GLU A 269 -25.19 -21.67 20.97
N PHE A 270 -24.87 -21.48 19.69
CA PHE A 270 -23.70 -20.71 19.30
C PHE A 270 -23.79 -19.25 19.78
N CYS A 271 -24.93 -18.59 19.55
CA CYS A 271 -25.17 -17.22 20.01
C CYS A 271 -24.99 -17.07 21.53
N ARG A 272 -25.39 -18.08 22.32
CA ARG A 272 -25.15 -18.10 23.77
C ARG A 272 -23.67 -18.24 24.16
N ARG A 273 -22.84 -18.85 23.30
CA ARG A 273 -21.40 -19.07 23.53
C ARG A 273 -20.51 -17.90 23.07
N VAL A 274 -21.02 -16.99 22.24
CA VAL A 274 -20.27 -15.81 21.71
C VAL A 274 -19.60 -14.97 22.82
N PRO A 275 -20.24 -14.65 23.96
CA PRO A 275 -19.56 -13.90 25.03
C PRO A 275 -18.33 -14.62 25.59
N GLY A 276 -18.37 -15.96 25.67
CA GLY A 276 -17.24 -16.79 26.07
C GLY A 276 -16.10 -16.75 25.07
N LEU A 277 -16.42 -16.74 23.78
CA LEU A 277 -15.43 -16.61 22.69
C LEU A 277 -14.73 -15.26 22.74
N ILE A 278 -15.48 -14.17 22.86
CA ILE A 278 -14.93 -12.81 22.97
C ILE A 278 -14.01 -12.70 24.18
N SER A 279 -14.43 -13.25 25.32
CA SER A 279 -13.62 -13.29 26.54
C SER A 279 -12.33 -14.10 26.34
N GLY A 280 -12.41 -15.24 25.64
CA GLY A 280 -11.27 -16.08 25.30
C GLY A 280 -10.25 -15.38 24.40
N MET A 281 -10.73 -14.63 23.42
CA MET A 281 -9.88 -13.82 22.54
C MET A 281 -9.25 -12.64 23.29
N SER A 282 -10.00 -11.99 24.19
CA SER A 282 -9.51 -10.86 24.99
C SER A 282 -8.37 -11.27 25.93
N ARG A 283 -8.46 -12.45 26.57
CA ARG A 283 -7.36 -13.00 27.37
C ARG A 283 -6.06 -13.21 26.59
N ARG A 284 -6.17 -13.34 25.26
CA ARG A 284 -5.05 -13.52 24.34
C ARG A 284 -4.56 -12.20 23.73
N GLY A 285 -5.07 -11.06 24.20
CA GLY A 285 -4.64 -9.73 23.77
C GLY A 285 -5.42 -9.16 22.58
N LEU A 286 -6.50 -9.80 22.14
CA LEU A 286 -7.36 -9.25 21.07
C LEU A 286 -8.47 -8.38 21.64
N THR A 287 -8.61 -7.16 21.11
CA THR A 287 -9.78 -6.33 21.42
C THR A 287 -10.86 -6.61 20.37
N SER A 288 -11.89 -7.34 20.76
CA SER A 288 -13.00 -7.71 19.88
C SER A 288 -14.34 -7.21 20.44
N SER A 289 -15.22 -6.78 19.53
CA SER A 289 -16.59 -6.37 19.84
C SER A 289 -17.54 -6.90 18.78
N VAL A 290 -18.81 -7.08 19.14
CA VAL A 290 -19.85 -7.51 18.21
C VAL A 290 -20.32 -6.31 17.41
N LYS A 291 -20.02 -6.27 16.11
CA LYS A 291 -20.50 -5.23 15.20
C LYS A 291 -21.94 -5.48 14.74
N GLU A 292 -22.26 -6.74 14.42
CA GLU A 292 -23.58 -7.16 13.97
C GLU A 292 -23.91 -8.54 14.55
N GLN A 293 -25.16 -8.74 14.96
CA GLN A 293 -25.69 -10.04 15.35
C GLN A 293 -27.03 -10.26 14.66
N LYS A 294 -27.16 -11.41 14.00
CA LYS A 294 -28.39 -11.84 13.31
C LYS A 294 -29.13 -12.87 14.16
N LEU A 295 -30.46 -12.86 14.07
CA LEU A 295 -31.30 -13.78 14.84
C LEU A 295 -31.15 -15.23 14.34
N PRO A 296 -31.18 -16.23 15.23
CA PRO A 296 -31.21 -17.65 14.85
C PRO A 296 -32.41 -17.97 13.93
N GLY A 297 -32.17 -18.82 12.94
CA GLY A 297 -33.15 -19.30 11.96
C GLY A 297 -33.49 -18.30 10.86
N LEU A 298 -32.79 -17.16 10.76
CA LEU A 298 -33.01 -16.18 9.68
C LEU A 298 -32.45 -16.66 8.33
N TYR A 299 -31.38 -17.46 8.35
CA TYR A 299 -30.74 -18.02 7.17
C TYR A 299 -30.62 -19.53 7.31
N THR A 300 -30.76 -20.26 6.20
CA THR A 300 -30.44 -21.70 6.17
C THR A 300 -28.92 -21.86 6.17
N PRO A 301 -28.34 -22.62 7.13
CA PRO A 301 -26.88 -22.80 7.17
C PRO A 301 -26.35 -23.45 5.90
N GLU A 302 -25.16 -23.03 5.47
CA GLU A 302 -24.44 -23.62 4.35
C GLU A 302 -24.05 -25.07 4.69
N THR A 303 -24.11 -25.99 3.71
CA THR A 303 -23.68 -27.38 3.91
C THR A 303 -22.24 -27.56 3.46
N ILE A 304 -21.37 -27.99 4.37
CA ILE A 304 -19.96 -28.25 4.09
C ILE A 304 -19.71 -29.76 4.16
N SER A 305 -19.23 -30.33 3.06
CA SER A 305 -18.86 -31.74 2.98
C SER A 305 -17.47 -31.96 3.60
N LEU A 306 -17.38 -32.80 4.63
CA LEU A 306 -16.10 -33.15 5.24
C LEU A 306 -15.34 -34.21 4.40
N PRO A 307 -14.05 -34.00 4.11
CA PRO A 307 -13.24 -35.02 3.44
C PRO A 307 -13.12 -36.24 4.35
N GLY A 308 -13.68 -37.37 3.91
CA GLY A 308 -13.64 -38.65 4.64
C GLY A 308 -15.00 -39.23 5.05
N SER A 309 -16.10 -38.47 4.95
CA SER A 309 -17.45 -39.02 5.16
C SER A 309 -18.04 -39.58 3.86
N SER A 310 -17.32 -40.50 3.20
CA SER A 310 -17.99 -41.42 2.28
C SER A 310 -18.71 -42.47 3.13
N ILE A 311 -19.97 -42.17 3.49
CA ILE A 311 -20.92 -43.22 3.82
C ILE A 311 -21.01 -44.07 2.56
N ARG A 312 -20.28 -45.20 2.56
CA ARG A 312 -20.40 -46.25 1.56
C ARG A 312 -21.89 -46.64 1.54
N PRO A 313 -22.64 -46.38 0.47
CA PRO A 313 -24.02 -46.83 0.42
C PRO A 313 -24.00 -48.35 0.51
N ALA A 314 -24.71 -48.90 1.50
CA ALA A 314 -24.88 -50.34 1.62
C ALA A 314 -25.41 -50.87 0.27
N PRO A 315 -24.83 -51.96 -0.28
CA PRO A 315 -25.37 -52.54 -1.50
C PRO A 315 -26.82 -52.95 -1.23
N ARG A 316 -27.72 -52.41 -2.05
CA ARG A 316 -29.11 -52.85 -2.14
C ARG A 316 -29.13 -54.36 -2.23
N GLN A 317 -29.81 -55.02 -1.29
CA GLN A 317 -30.23 -56.40 -1.46
C GLN A 317 -31.19 -56.42 -2.65
N ASP A 318 -30.69 -56.88 -3.79
CA ASP A 318 -31.51 -57.23 -4.92
C ASP A 318 -32.48 -58.34 -4.51
N ALA A 319 -33.75 -58.09 -4.85
CA ALA A 319 -34.84 -59.02 -4.71
C ALA A 319 -34.50 -60.35 -5.41
N VAL A 320 -34.34 -61.41 -4.62
CA VAL A 320 -34.30 -62.79 -5.11
C VAL A 320 -35.70 -63.13 -5.63
N GLN A 321 -35.86 -63.16 -6.95
CA GLN A 321 -37.00 -63.76 -7.63
C GLN A 321 -37.01 -65.29 -7.38
N PRO A 322 -38.15 -65.90 -7.04
CA PRO A 322 -38.25 -67.36 -6.96
C PRO A 322 -38.48 -67.94 -8.36
N THR A 323 -37.50 -68.67 -8.88
CA THR A 323 -37.66 -69.52 -10.07
C THR A 323 -38.40 -70.81 -9.68
N VAL A 324 -39.63 -70.96 -10.21
CA VAL A 324 -40.43 -72.18 -10.12
C VAL A 324 -39.85 -73.23 -11.07
N HIS A 325 -39.27 -74.30 -10.52
CA HIS A 325 -38.92 -75.50 -11.29
C HIS A 325 -40.17 -76.34 -11.57
N LYS A 326 -40.55 -76.44 -12.85
CA LYS A 326 -41.45 -77.49 -13.36
C LYS A 326 -40.73 -78.85 -13.27
N ARG A 327 -41.31 -79.74 -12.47
CA ARG A 327 -40.92 -81.14 -12.32
C ARG A 327 -41.66 -81.96 -13.37
N ASN A 328 -40.94 -82.48 -14.37
CA ASN A 328 -41.44 -83.55 -15.24
C ASN A 328 -41.43 -84.86 -14.43
N ALA A 329 -42.59 -85.49 -14.31
CA ALA A 329 -42.73 -86.87 -13.89
C ALA A 329 -42.97 -87.73 -15.15
N ARG A 330 -42.35 -88.92 -15.13
CA ARG A 330 -42.67 -90.05 -15.99
C ARG A 330 -44.09 -90.54 -15.73
#